data_AF-A0AAV7KI84-F1
#
_entry.id   AF-A0AAV7KI84-F1
#
_cell.length_a   1.000
_cell.length_b   1.000
_cell.length_c   1.000
_cell.angle_alpha   90.00
_cell.angle_beta   90.00
_cell.angle_gamma   90.00
#
_symmetry.space_group_name_H-M   'P 1'
#
loop_
_entity.id
_entity.type
_entity.pdbx_description
1 polymer ?
#
loop_
_entity_poly.entity_id
_entity_poly.type
_entity_poly.pdbx_seq_one_letter_code
_entity_poly.pdbx_strand_id
1 'polypeptide(L)'
;MRGLLVLSLFALMLHPLFGEESGDKIAEHAVKAFINEAAPLIPKLEVKYVGGATPEISFFSENNELIDKVDVSGMKKTEIIELVADYGFLFAQNVEPDVGQESHDGDL
;
A
#
# COMPACT_ATOMS: atom_id res chain seq x y z
N MET A 1 4.93 -6.98 24.82
CA MET A 1 5.05 -8.13 23.88
C MET A 1 4.84 -7.56 22.49
N ARG A 2 5.84 -7.59 21.61
CA ARG A 2 5.76 -6.99 20.27
C ARG A 2 5.45 -8.11 19.28
N GLY A 3 4.16 -8.29 18.98
CA GLY A 3 3.65 -9.37 18.14
C GLY A 3 4.12 -9.26 16.68
N LEU A 4 4.34 -10.41 16.05
CA LEU A 4 4.77 -10.58 14.68
C LEU A 4 3.57 -10.59 13.71
N LEU A 5 3.13 -9.42 13.24
CA LEU A 5 2.15 -9.36 12.14
C LEU A 5 2.81 -9.67 10.79
N VAL A 6 2.15 -10.47 9.95
CA VAL A 6 2.52 -10.73 8.55
C VAL A 6 1.49 -10.04 7.66
N LEU A 7 1.94 -9.25 6.70
CA LEU A 7 1.10 -8.51 5.75
C LEU A 7 1.19 -9.23 4.41
N SER A 8 0.06 -9.54 3.76
CA SER A 8 0.06 -10.14 2.40
C SER A 8 -0.67 -9.20 1.45
N LEU A 9 0.04 -8.66 0.47
CA LEU A 9 -0.47 -7.71 -0.52
C LEU A 9 -0.70 -8.42 -1.85
N PHE A 10 -1.92 -8.39 -2.38
CA PHE A 10 -2.23 -8.98 -3.68
C PHE A 10 -2.11 -7.94 -4.81
N ALA A 11 -1.15 -8.12 -5.71
CA ALA A 11 -0.83 -7.20 -6.78
C ALA A 11 -1.26 -7.75 -8.15
N LEU A 12 -1.99 -6.96 -8.94
CA LEU A 12 -2.52 -7.41 -10.24
C LEU A 12 -1.59 -7.04 -11.41
N MET A 13 -1.42 -7.96 -12.36
CA MET A 13 -1.02 -7.64 -13.73
C MET A 13 -2.30 -7.43 -14.56
N LEU A 14 -2.62 -6.19 -14.89
CA LEU A 14 -3.83 -5.81 -15.65
C LEU A 14 -3.64 -6.05 -17.15
N HIS A 15 -4.52 -6.87 -17.74
CA HIS A 15 -4.78 -6.91 -19.17
C HIS A 15 -5.85 -5.85 -19.49
N PRO A 16 -5.72 -5.04 -20.56
CA PRO A 16 -6.59 -3.88 -20.77
C PRO A 16 -7.90 -4.32 -21.43
N LEU A 17 -8.99 -4.40 -20.66
CA LEU A 17 -10.34 -4.37 -21.21
C LEU A 17 -11.25 -3.61 -20.25
N PHE A 18 -12.02 -2.69 -20.81
CA PHE A 18 -12.96 -1.76 -20.18
C PHE A 18 -12.36 -0.42 -19.74
N GLY A 19 -12.74 0.61 -20.52
CA GLY A 19 -12.61 1.99 -20.11
C GLY A 19 -13.86 2.45 -19.38
N GLU A 20 -13.67 3.18 -18.29
CA GLU A 20 -14.24 4.50 -18.06
C GLU A 20 -13.42 5.17 -16.94
N GLU A 21 -13.07 6.43 -17.21
CA GLU A 21 -12.63 7.49 -16.29
C GLU A 21 -11.33 7.37 -15.47
N SER A 22 -10.57 8.47 -15.54
CA SER A 22 -9.18 8.68 -15.12
C SER A 22 -8.80 8.31 -13.68
N GLY A 23 -9.72 7.90 -12.82
CA GLY A 23 -9.45 7.53 -11.42
C GLY A 23 -8.82 6.15 -11.27
N ASP A 24 -9.28 5.16 -12.05
CA ASP A 24 -8.88 3.75 -11.91
C ASP A 24 -7.38 3.54 -12.23
N LYS A 25 -6.88 4.26 -13.24
CA LYS A 25 -5.46 4.24 -13.62
C LYS A 25 -4.55 4.86 -12.56
N ILE A 26 -5.02 5.87 -11.83
CA ILE A 26 -4.23 6.56 -10.80
C ILE A 26 -4.04 5.64 -9.60
N ALA A 27 -5.10 4.92 -9.21
CA ALA A 27 -5.03 4.01 -8.09
C ALA A 27 -4.26 2.71 -8.43
N GLU A 28 -4.40 2.20 -9.66
CA GLU A 28 -3.51 1.14 -10.18
C GLU A 28 -2.03 1.55 -10.09
N HIS A 29 -1.72 2.78 -10.49
CA HIS A 29 -0.37 3.32 -10.42
C HIS A 29 0.11 3.47 -8.97
N ALA A 30 -0.76 3.90 -8.05
CA ALA A 30 -0.45 4.05 -6.63
C ALA A 30 -0.11 2.70 -5.97
N VAL A 31 -0.92 1.66 -6.23
CA VAL A 31 -0.66 0.30 -5.73
C VAL A 31 0.66 -0.24 -6.30
N LYS A 32 0.90 -0.08 -7.60
CA LYS A 32 2.18 -0.46 -8.22
C LYS A 32 3.37 0.28 -7.62
N ALA A 33 3.25 1.58 -7.36
CA ALA A 33 4.31 2.36 -6.73
C ALA A 33 4.56 1.89 -5.30
N PHE A 34 3.51 1.60 -4.52
CA PHE A 34 3.63 1.01 -3.18
C PHE A 34 4.39 -0.33 -3.23
N ILE A 35 4.01 -1.24 -4.13
CA ILE A 35 4.65 -2.57 -4.28
C ILE A 35 6.15 -2.45 -4.60
N ASN A 36 6.52 -1.52 -5.50
CA ASN A 36 7.90 -1.43 -5.97
C ASN A 36 8.81 -0.62 -5.05
N GLU A 37 8.28 0.43 -4.42
CA GLU A 37 9.09 1.40 -3.67
C GLU A 37 9.01 1.18 -2.16
N ALA A 38 7.82 0.91 -1.63
CA ALA A 38 7.55 0.90 -0.20
C ALA A 38 7.54 -0.53 0.38
N ALA A 39 6.93 -1.47 -0.34
CA ALA A 39 6.77 -2.83 0.15
C ALA A 39 8.08 -3.54 0.51
N PRO A 40 9.17 -3.42 -0.28
CA PRO A 40 10.46 -4.05 0.05
C PRO A 40 11.09 -3.53 1.35
N LEU A 41 10.65 -2.37 1.82
CA LEU A 41 11.15 -1.72 3.04
C LEU A 41 10.38 -2.14 4.29
N ILE A 42 9.31 -2.94 4.15
CA ILE A 42 8.48 -3.44 5.24
C ILE A 42 8.81 -4.93 5.46
N PRO A 43 9.62 -5.30 6.47
CA PRO A 43 10.19 -6.66 6.57
C PRO A 43 9.18 -7.79 6.73
N LYS A 44 7.98 -7.47 7.24
CA LYS A 44 6.92 -8.45 7.48
C LYS A 44 5.80 -8.37 6.44
N LEU A 45 6.03 -7.65 5.34
CA LEU A 45 5.13 -7.61 4.20
C LEU A 45 5.60 -8.58 3.13
N GLU A 46 4.67 -9.43 2.73
CA GLU A 46 4.73 -10.35 1.62
C GLU A 46 3.85 -9.80 0.50
N VAL A 47 4.35 -9.80 -0.73
CA VAL A 47 3.54 -9.45 -1.90
C VAL A 47 3.26 -10.74 -2.69
N LYS A 48 1.98 -11.03 -2.91
CA LYS A 48 1.47 -12.09 -3.77
C LYS A 48 0.85 -11.48 -5.01
N TYR A 49 0.91 -12.16 -6.15
CA TYR A 49 0.26 -11.69 -7.38
C TYR A 49 -0.85 -12.68 -7.75
N VAL A 50 -2.10 -12.20 -7.79
CA VAL A 50 -3.27 -13.02 -8.15
C VAL A 50 -4.00 -12.34 -9.31
N GLY A 51 -4.09 -13.05 -10.43
CA GLY A 51 -4.76 -12.55 -11.63
C GLY A 51 -6.27 -12.42 -11.42
N GLY A 52 -6.83 -11.27 -11.79
CA GLY A 52 -8.28 -11.01 -11.75
C GLY A 52 -8.85 -10.61 -10.39
N ALA A 53 -8.04 -10.38 -9.36
CA ALA A 53 -8.47 -9.97 -8.01
C ALA A 53 -8.23 -8.48 -7.72
N THR A 54 -9.15 -7.80 -7.04
CA THR A 54 -8.95 -6.42 -6.59
C THR A 54 -7.74 -6.32 -5.65
N PRO A 55 -6.88 -5.29 -5.79
CA PRO A 55 -5.71 -5.14 -4.93
C PRO A 55 -6.14 -4.89 -3.48
N GLU A 56 -5.59 -5.69 -2.59
CA GLU A 56 -6.00 -5.72 -1.19
C GLU A 56 -4.85 -5.99 -0.25
N ILE A 57 -4.98 -5.46 0.97
CA ILE A 57 -4.06 -5.68 2.07
C ILE A 57 -4.74 -6.55 3.11
N SER A 58 -4.15 -7.72 3.35
CA SER A 58 -4.61 -8.66 4.37
C SER A 58 -3.65 -8.67 5.56
N PHE A 59 -4.19 -8.42 6.75
CA PHE A 59 -3.46 -8.40 8.01
C PHE A 59 -3.65 -9.73 8.72
N PHE A 60 -2.54 -10.41 9.05
CA PHE A 60 -2.58 -11.70 9.74
C PHE A 60 -2.01 -11.60 11.14
N SER A 61 -2.61 -12.35 12.07
CA SER A 61 -2.07 -12.56 13.41
C SER A 61 -0.82 -13.44 13.38
N GLU A 62 -0.14 -13.56 14.52
CA GLU A 62 1.01 -14.45 14.69
C GLU A 62 0.66 -15.94 14.42
N ASN A 63 -0.61 -16.31 14.54
CA ASN A 63 -1.12 -17.65 14.24
C ASN A 63 -1.53 -17.82 12.77
N ASN A 64 -1.20 -16.85 11.91
CA ASN A 64 -1.58 -16.80 10.51
C ASN A 64 -3.12 -16.77 10.29
N GLU A 65 -3.85 -16.22 11.27
CA GLU A 65 -5.29 -15.99 11.15
C GLU A 65 -5.54 -14.60 10.56
N LEU A 66 -6.43 -14.50 9.56
CA LEU A 66 -6.80 -13.22 8.97
C LEU A 66 -7.53 -12.37 10.02
N ILE A 67 -6.93 -11.24 10.39
CA ILE A 67 -7.51 -10.27 11.31
C ILE A 67 -8.36 -9.28 10.55
N ASP A 68 -7.84 -8.77 9.43
CA ASP A 68 -8.54 -7.76 8.65
C ASP A 68 -8.12 -7.78 7.18
N LYS A 69 -8.99 -7.27 6.32
CA LYS A 69 -8.74 -7.15 4.88
C LYS A 69 -9.30 -5.84 4.35
N VAL A 70 -8.43 -5.04 3.73
CA VAL A 70 -8.75 -3.71 3.24
C VAL A 70 -8.53 -3.64 1.73
N ASP A 71 -9.55 -3.21 1.00
CA ASP A 71 -9.47 -2.89 -0.43
C ASP A 71 -8.69 -1.57 -0.59
N VAL A 72 -7.61 -1.63 -1.39
CA VAL A 72 -6.74 -0.47 -1.64
C VAL A 72 -6.83 0.02 -3.09
N SER A 73 -7.78 -0.50 -3.86
CA SER A 73 -7.99 -0.17 -5.28
C SER A 73 -8.31 1.28 -5.56
N GLY A 74 -8.73 2.06 -4.56
CA GLY A 74 -8.98 3.50 -4.68
C GLY A 74 -8.03 4.38 -3.86
N MET A 75 -7.06 3.78 -3.17
CA MET A 75 -6.19 4.51 -2.23
C MET A 75 -4.93 5.07 -2.91
N LYS A 76 -4.47 6.23 -2.45
CA LYS A 76 -3.16 6.77 -2.81
C LYS A 76 -2.05 5.99 -2.11
N LYS A 77 -0.84 6.03 -2.66
CA LYS A 77 0.35 5.38 -2.08
C LYS A 77 0.55 5.77 -0.61
N THR A 78 0.38 7.04 -0.27
CA THR A 78 0.53 7.55 1.09
C THR A 78 -0.53 6.99 2.04
N GLU A 79 -1.78 6.89 1.60
CA GLU A 79 -2.88 6.30 2.40
C GLU A 79 -2.63 4.82 2.66
N ILE A 80 -2.08 4.09 1.68
CA ILE A 80 -1.67 2.69 1.83
C ILE A 80 -0.52 2.58 2.85
N ILE A 81 0.45 3.48 2.80
CA ILE A 81 1.58 3.54 3.74
C ILE A 81 1.09 3.83 5.17
N GLU A 82 0.20 4.80 5.33
CA GLU A 82 -0.40 5.17 6.61
C GLU A 82 -1.22 4.01 7.19
N LEU A 83 -2.07 3.36 6.38
CA LEU A 83 -2.81 2.16 6.78
C LEU A 83 -1.86 1.09 7.33
N VAL A 84 -0.76 0.80 6.65
CA VAL A 84 0.19 -0.21 7.09
C VAL A 84 0.90 0.21 8.40
N ALA A 85 1.20 1.51 8.55
CA ALA A 85 1.78 2.06 9.78
C ALA A 85 0.81 2.02 10.97
N ASP A 86 -0.49 2.29 10.77
CA ASP A 86 -1.53 2.22 11.80
C ASP A 86 -1.66 0.80 12.39
N TYR A 87 -1.47 -0.23 11.57
CA TYR A 87 -1.43 -1.62 12.02
C TYR A 87 -0.08 -2.02 12.65
N GLY A 88 0.85 -1.08 12.80
CA GLY A 88 2.11 -1.26 13.54
C GLY A 88 3.28 -1.80 12.72
N PHE A 89 3.19 -1.79 11.39
CA PHE A 89 4.31 -2.15 10.52
C PHE A 89 5.20 -0.93 10.28
N LEU A 90 6.47 -1.06 10.65
CA LEU A 90 7.44 0.02 10.52
C LEU A 90 8.36 -0.22 9.32
N PHE A 91 8.67 0.86 8.59
CA PHE A 91 9.68 0.85 7.55
C PHE A 91 11.06 0.64 8.17
N ALA A 92 11.86 -0.24 7.57
CA ALA A 92 13.19 -0.60 8.07
C ALA A 92 14.20 0.56 8.02
N GLN A 93 13.93 1.56 7.17
CA GLN A 93 14.70 2.81 7.08
C GLN A 93 13.69 3.93 6.88
N ASN A 94 13.95 5.07 7.50
CA ASN A 94 13.12 6.28 7.53
C ASN A 94 12.66 6.69 6.11
N VAL A 95 11.54 6.12 5.63
CA VAL A 95 10.83 6.64 4.47
C VAL A 95 10.08 7.83 5.03
N GLU A 96 10.75 8.98 5.09
CA GLU A 96 10.04 10.23 5.30
C GLU A 96 8.99 10.30 4.20
N PRO A 97 7.69 10.37 4.54
CA PRO A 97 6.72 10.71 3.53
C PRO A 97 7.18 12.05 2.95
N ASP A 98 7.34 12.11 1.62
CA ASP A 98 7.47 13.38 0.93
C ASP A 98 6.13 14.10 1.11
N VAL A 99 5.99 14.75 2.28
CA VAL A 99 4.92 15.69 2.56
C VAL A 99 5.29 16.88 1.69
N GLY A 100 4.73 16.88 0.48
CA GLY A 100 5.01 17.88 -0.54
C GLY A 100 5.13 19.25 0.10
N GLN A 101 6.30 19.85 -0.04
CA GLN A 101 6.56 21.17 0.52
C GLN A 101 5.58 22.16 -0.09
N GLU A 102 4.53 22.49 0.67
CA GLU A 102 3.76 23.70 0.45
C GLU A 102 4.77 24.84 0.49
N SER A 103 5.07 25.36 -0.69
CA SER A 103 5.93 26.52 -0.85
C SER A 103 5.17 27.69 -0.23
N HIS A 104 5.45 27.96 1.04
CA HIS A 104 5.09 29.21 1.68
C HIS A 104 6.02 30.27 1.09
N ASP A 105 5.70 30.72 -0.12
CA ASP A 105 6.28 31.93 -0.70
C ASP A 105 5.64 33.11 0.03
N GLY A 106 6.10 33.32 1.25
CA GLY A 106 5.98 34.60 1.92
C GLY A 106 7.19 35.44 1.51
N ASP A 107 7.00 36.32 0.54
CA ASP A 107 7.71 37.61 0.52
C ASP A 107 6.97 38.65 -0.35
N LEU A 108 6.63 39.75 0.31
CA LEU A 108 6.30 41.13 -0.17
C LEU A 108 4.86 41.48 -0.57
#